data_AF-A0A554H0T8-F1
#
_entry.id   AF-A0A554H0T8-F1
#
_cell.length_a   1.000
_cell.length_b   1.000
_cell.length_c   1.000
_cell.angle_alpha   90.00
_cell.angle_beta   90.00
_cell.angle_gamma   90.00
#
_symmetry.space_group_name_H-M   'P 1'
#
loop_
_entity.id
_entity.type
_entity.pdbx_description
1 polymer ?
#
loop_
_entity_poly.entity_id
_entity_poly.type
_entity_poly.pdbx_seq_one_letter_code
_entity_poly.pdbx_strand_id
1 'polypeptide(L)'
;MATRTKTRERIVQTSLELFNQQGERSVTTNHIAAHMEISPGNLYYHFANKQVIIAELFTEYETLVGSFLTLPADRPPTIEDKRDYFLAIMDAMWRYRFLYRDLEHLLTSDAELARRYRRFSYRCLMQAMTIYRGFIKAGILKMDESQIEWTSLNTWIVLTSWVRFLCTNRENATELNESAIRRGVYQVLMLESVFVAPQAREAFDALCETFHSTLPEVLM
;
A
#
# COMPACT_ATOMS: atom_id res chain seq x y z
N MET A 1 23.48 16.52 17.78
CA MET A 1 22.31 16.54 16.86
C MET A 1 22.09 15.19 16.18
N ALA A 2 23.12 14.52 15.64
CA ALA A 2 22.98 13.21 14.96
C ALA A 2 22.32 12.08 15.79
N THR A 3 22.57 12.01 17.10
CA THR A 3 21.95 11.01 18.00
C THR A 3 20.45 11.22 18.22
N ARG A 4 19.97 12.48 18.17
CA ARG A 4 18.55 12.81 18.38
C ARG A 4 17.70 12.39 17.18
N THR A 5 18.20 12.62 15.96
CA THR A 5 17.55 12.17 14.72
C THR A 5 17.45 10.64 14.69
N LYS A 6 18.53 9.95 15.07
CA LYS A 6 18.54 8.48 15.17
C LYS A 6 17.51 7.93 16.17
N THR A 7 17.34 8.54 17.35
CA THR A 7 16.31 8.07 18.31
C THR A 7 14.90 8.26 17.77
N ARG A 8 14.64 9.42 17.11
CA ARG A 8 13.34 9.70 16.52
C ARG A 8 12.97 8.69 15.44
N GLU A 9 13.90 8.39 14.52
CA GLU A 9 13.74 7.37 13.48
C GLU A 9 13.49 5.99 14.08
N ARG A 10 14.24 5.61 15.14
CA ARG A 10 14.02 4.34 15.84
C ARG A 10 12.62 4.25 16.45
N ILE A 11 12.10 5.32 17.05
CA ILE A 11 10.73 5.34 17.59
C ILE A 11 9.73 5.07 16.47
N VAL A 12 9.89 5.72 15.30
CA VAL A 12 9.00 5.54 14.15
C VAL A 12 9.03 4.10 13.65
N GLN A 13 10.21 3.52 13.43
CA GLN A 13 10.34 2.14 12.92
C GLN A 13 9.84 1.10 13.94
N THR A 14 10.18 1.24 15.22
CA THR A 14 9.65 0.35 16.26
C THR A 14 8.13 0.46 16.38
N SER A 15 7.58 1.67 16.22
CA SER A 15 6.12 1.86 16.21
C SER A 15 5.48 1.15 15.01
N LEU A 16 6.07 1.27 13.82
CA LEU A 16 5.60 0.56 12.62
C LEU A 16 5.56 -0.95 12.83
N GLU A 17 6.64 -1.51 13.38
CA GLU A 17 6.74 -2.94 13.68
C GLU A 17 5.65 -3.39 14.67
N LEU A 18 5.50 -2.69 15.80
CA LEU A 18 4.50 -3.00 16.81
C LEU A 18 3.07 -2.84 16.29
N PHE A 19 2.77 -1.76 15.55
CA PHE A 19 1.45 -1.54 14.95
C PHE A 19 1.11 -2.64 13.94
N ASN A 20 2.08 -3.07 13.14
CA ASN A 20 1.89 -4.14 12.18
C ASN A 20 1.64 -5.49 12.87
N GLN A 21 2.40 -5.82 13.91
CA GLN A 21 2.31 -7.10 14.63
C GLN A 21 1.06 -7.19 15.51
N GLN A 22 0.76 -6.15 16.30
CA GLN A 22 -0.21 -6.21 17.39
C GLN A 22 -1.52 -5.45 17.10
N GLY A 23 -1.56 -4.64 16.04
CA GLY A 23 -2.64 -3.69 15.79
C GLY A 23 -2.34 -2.33 16.39
N GLU A 24 -2.69 -1.25 15.69
CA GLU A 24 -2.40 0.09 16.19
C GLU A 24 -3.17 0.40 17.49
N ARG A 25 -4.39 -0.12 17.62
CA ARG A 25 -5.26 0.12 18.77
C ARG A 25 -4.73 -0.45 20.08
N SER A 26 -4.03 -1.59 20.03
CA SER A 26 -3.49 -2.27 21.22
C SER A 26 -2.14 -1.71 21.68
N VAL A 27 -1.48 -0.91 20.83
CA VAL A 27 -0.16 -0.34 21.09
C VAL A 27 -0.29 1.08 21.63
N THR A 28 0.36 1.33 22.77
CA THR A 28 0.45 2.65 23.41
C THR A 28 1.87 3.20 23.31
N THR A 29 2.04 4.50 23.56
CA THR A 29 3.38 5.11 23.65
C THR A 29 4.24 4.45 24.74
N ASN A 30 3.64 4.00 25.84
CA ASN A 30 4.35 3.26 26.89
C ASN A 30 4.82 1.88 26.41
N HIS A 31 4.02 1.17 25.60
CA HIS A 31 4.46 -0.09 24.98
C HIS A 31 5.66 0.12 24.07
N ILE A 32 5.64 1.17 23.25
CA ILE A 32 6.76 1.53 22.35
C ILE A 32 8.01 1.87 23.17
N ALA A 33 7.89 2.72 24.20
CA ALA A 33 9.00 3.10 25.07
C ALA A 33 9.62 1.88 25.77
N ALA A 34 8.78 0.97 26.30
CA ALA A 34 9.21 -0.25 26.94
C ALA A 34 9.95 -1.19 25.96
N HIS A 35 9.41 -1.38 24.74
CA HIS A 35 10.05 -2.21 23.71
C HIS A 35 11.42 -1.67 23.27
N MET A 36 11.58 -0.35 23.28
CA MET A 36 12.85 0.31 22.96
C MET A 36 13.82 0.42 24.13
N GLU A 37 13.42 -0.01 25.33
CA GLU A 37 14.17 0.16 26.59
C GLU A 37 14.52 1.64 26.88
N ILE A 38 13.58 2.57 26.59
CA ILE A 38 13.71 3.99 26.91
C ILE A 38 12.65 4.44 27.92
N SER A 39 12.89 5.54 28.62
CA SER A 39 11.88 6.11 29.52
C SER A 39 10.71 6.70 28.72
N PRO A 40 9.46 6.67 29.25
CA PRO A 40 8.33 7.37 28.62
C PRO A 40 8.62 8.85 28.36
N GLY A 41 9.30 9.53 29.30
CA GLY A 41 9.71 10.92 29.14
C GLY A 41 10.64 11.15 27.95
N ASN A 42 11.53 10.21 27.64
CA ASN A 42 12.37 10.28 26.43
C ASN A 42 11.51 10.18 25.17
N LEU A 43 10.53 9.27 25.12
CA LEU A 43 9.60 9.20 23.99
C LEU A 43 8.78 10.50 23.84
N TYR A 44 8.22 11.02 24.94
CA TYR A 44 7.44 12.26 24.93
C TYR A 44 8.25 13.48 24.49
N TYR A 45 9.57 13.49 24.70
CA TYR A 45 10.47 14.52 24.19
C TYR A 45 10.54 14.55 22.64
N HIS A 46 10.31 13.41 22.00
CA HIS A 46 10.29 13.29 20.53
C HIS A 46 8.88 13.36 19.94
N PHE A 47 7.90 12.77 20.62
CA PHE A 47 6.53 12.62 20.16
C PHE A 47 5.55 12.88 21.28
N ALA A 48 4.77 13.96 21.17
CA ALA A 48 3.82 14.36 22.19
C ALA A 48 2.71 13.32 22.43
N ASN A 49 2.37 12.52 21.42
CA ASN A 49 1.38 11.46 21.48
C ASN A 49 1.56 10.46 20.33
N LYS A 50 0.74 9.40 20.33
CA LYS A 50 0.73 8.35 19.29
C LYS A 50 0.35 8.89 17.90
N GLN A 51 -0.57 9.86 17.83
CA GLN A 51 -1.04 10.44 16.57
C GLN A 51 0.08 11.15 15.80
N VAL A 52 1.01 11.82 16.48
CA VAL A 52 2.18 12.44 15.83
C VAL A 52 3.08 11.38 15.17
N ILE A 53 3.25 10.21 15.80
CA ILE A 53 4.00 9.08 15.20
C ILE A 53 3.28 8.56 13.96
N ILE A 54 1.96 8.36 14.05
CA ILE A 54 1.14 7.89 12.92
C ILE A 54 1.18 8.88 11.75
N ALA A 55 1.09 10.18 12.02
CA ALA A 55 1.17 11.22 11.00
C ALA A 55 2.52 11.22 10.27
N GLU A 56 3.61 10.88 10.96
CA GLU A 56 4.92 10.70 10.36
C GLU A 56 5.00 9.44 9.51
N LEU A 57 4.56 8.29 10.02
CA LEU A 57 4.47 7.05 9.24
C LEU A 57 3.62 7.23 7.99
N PHE A 58 2.51 7.96 8.08
CA PHE A 58 1.69 8.28 6.92
C PHE A 58 2.42 9.18 5.91
N THR A 59 3.31 10.08 6.37
CA THR A 59 4.14 10.91 5.49
C THR A 59 5.19 10.07 4.77
N GLU A 60 5.83 9.12 5.46
CA GLU A 60 6.75 8.17 4.85
C GLU A 60 6.05 7.32 3.79
N TYR A 61 4.86 6.80 4.11
CA TYR A 61 4.02 6.04 3.18
C TYR A 61 3.58 6.87 1.97
N GLU A 62 3.08 8.10 2.17
CA GLU A 62 2.67 9.03 1.11
C GLU A 62 3.84 9.34 0.15
N THR A 63 5.04 9.51 0.69
CA THR A 63 6.27 9.75 -0.08
C THR A 63 6.69 8.52 -0.88
N LEU A 64 6.67 7.34 -0.25
CA LEU A 64 6.99 6.07 -0.90
C LEU A 64 6.04 5.77 -2.08
N VAL A 65 4.74 5.92 -1.86
CA VAL A 65 3.75 5.69 -2.94
C VAL A 65 3.93 6.70 -4.08
N GLY A 66 4.21 7.96 -3.73
CA GLY A 66 4.49 9.00 -4.73
C GLY A 66 5.74 8.75 -5.56
N SER A 67 6.73 7.97 -5.07
CA SER A 67 7.98 7.73 -5.80
C SER A 67 7.88 6.66 -6.89
N PHE A 68 6.88 5.76 -6.82
CA PHE A 68 6.73 4.70 -7.83
C PHE A 68 5.48 4.85 -8.71
N LEU A 69 4.49 5.67 -8.36
CA LEU A 69 3.30 5.92 -9.20
C LEU A 69 3.56 6.98 -10.29
N THR A 70 4.61 6.77 -11.09
CA THR A 70 5.05 7.71 -12.12
C THR A 70 5.40 6.98 -13.41
N LEU A 71 4.96 7.50 -14.55
CA LEU A 71 5.37 6.98 -15.86
C LEU A 71 6.86 7.22 -16.13
N PRO A 72 7.53 6.35 -16.91
CA PRO A 72 8.88 6.63 -17.41
C PRO A 72 8.88 7.92 -18.23
N ALA A 73 9.86 8.79 -17.97
CA ALA A 73 9.93 10.11 -18.62
C ALA A 73 10.39 10.03 -20.09
N ASP A 74 11.33 9.12 -20.38
CA ASP A 74 12.10 9.13 -21.64
C ASP A 74 11.71 8.01 -22.60
N ARG A 75 10.74 7.16 -22.24
CA ARG A 75 10.30 6.03 -23.07
C ARG A 75 8.84 5.65 -22.81
N PRO A 76 8.16 4.97 -23.75
CA PRO A 76 6.88 4.33 -23.46
C PRO A 76 7.01 3.30 -22.32
N PRO A 77 5.96 3.12 -21.50
CA PRO A 77 5.94 2.07 -20.48
C PRO A 77 5.84 0.67 -21.11
N THR A 78 6.40 -0.32 -20.43
CA THR A 78 6.41 -1.75 -20.82
C THR A 78 5.69 -2.62 -19.79
N ILE A 79 5.46 -3.90 -20.13
CA ILE A 79 4.87 -4.87 -19.18
C ILE A 79 5.74 -5.02 -17.92
N GLU A 80 7.06 -4.86 -18.04
CA GLU A 80 7.99 -4.88 -16.91
C GLU A 80 7.77 -3.70 -15.97
N ASP A 81 7.51 -2.49 -16.47
CA ASP A 81 7.13 -1.36 -15.61
C ASP A 81 5.83 -1.67 -14.84
N LYS A 82 4.89 -2.35 -15.49
CA LYS A 82 3.64 -2.79 -14.84
C LYS A 82 3.90 -3.76 -13.69
N ARG A 83 4.79 -4.73 -13.91
CA ARG A 83 5.26 -5.65 -12.87
C ARG A 83 5.87 -4.87 -11.71
N ASP A 84 6.75 -3.92 -12.01
CA ASP A 84 7.50 -3.17 -11.02
C ASP A 84 6.57 -2.25 -10.20
N TYR A 85 5.55 -1.64 -10.82
CA TYR A 85 4.49 -0.93 -10.08
C TYR A 85 3.78 -1.86 -9.09
N PHE A 86 3.39 -3.05 -9.52
CA PHE A 86 2.67 -3.97 -8.64
C PHE A 86 3.54 -4.51 -7.51
N LEU A 87 4.81 -4.82 -7.77
CA LEU A 87 5.75 -5.21 -6.72
C LEU A 87 5.94 -4.09 -5.69
N ALA A 88 6.09 -2.85 -6.14
CA ALA A 88 6.23 -1.69 -5.26
C ALA A 88 4.94 -1.42 -4.44
N ILE A 89 3.77 -1.57 -5.06
CA ILE A 89 2.47 -1.50 -4.37
C ILE A 89 2.38 -2.56 -3.29
N MET A 90 2.74 -3.81 -3.59
CA MET A 90 2.70 -4.89 -2.62
C MET A 90 3.64 -4.65 -1.45
N ASP A 91 4.88 -4.20 -1.71
CA ASP A 91 5.85 -3.88 -0.66
C ASP A 91 5.31 -2.77 0.26
N ALA A 92 4.75 -1.70 -0.32
CA ALA A 92 4.13 -0.63 0.46
C ALA A 92 2.93 -1.12 1.27
N MET A 93 2.06 -1.95 0.68
CA MET A 93 0.91 -2.57 1.35
C MET A 93 1.34 -3.43 2.53
N TRP A 94 2.39 -4.24 2.35
CA TRP A 94 2.93 -5.13 3.38
C TRP A 94 3.60 -4.34 4.49
N ARG A 95 4.50 -3.42 4.14
CA ARG A 95 5.27 -2.60 5.08
C ARG A 95 4.38 -1.74 5.95
N TYR A 96 3.30 -1.19 5.41
CA TYR A 96 2.36 -0.32 6.12
C TYR A 96 0.98 -0.96 6.36
N ARG A 97 0.91 -2.30 6.43
CA ARG A 97 -0.35 -3.06 6.55
C ARG A 97 -1.25 -2.61 7.70
N PHE A 98 -0.69 -2.08 8.80
CA PHE A 98 -1.50 -1.49 9.88
C PHE A 98 -2.41 -0.35 9.39
N LEU A 99 -1.97 0.47 8.43
CA LEU A 99 -2.78 1.55 7.87
C LEU A 99 -4.04 1.00 7.22
N TYR A 100 -3.93 -0.10 6.47
CA TYR A 100 -5.07 -0.72 5.78
C TYR A 100 -6.02 -1.43 6.77
N ARG A 101 -5.47 -2.06 7.80
CA ARG A 101 -6.25 -2.75 8.84
C ARG A 101 -7.07 -1.78 9.69
N ASP A 102 -6.47 -0.67 10.10
CA ASP A 102 -7.03 0.24 11.10
C ASP A 102 -7.53 1.58 10.50
N LEU A 103 -7.52 1.74 9.17
CA LEU A 103 -7.72 3.01 8.47
C LEU A 103 -8.91 3.82 9.00
N GLU A 104 -10.10 3.22 9.07
CA GLU A 104 -11.32 3.89 9.48
C GLU A 104 -11.20 4.54 10.87
N HIS A 105 -10.55 3.84 11.80
CA HIS A 105 -10.30 4.36 13.14
C HIS A 105 -9.28 5.49 13.14
N LEU A 106 -8.20 5.33 12.36
CA LEU A 106 -7.16 6.36 12.23
C LEU A 106 -7.75 7.67 11.70
N LEU A 107 -8.61 7.59 10.67
CA LEU A 107 -9.22 8.76 10.05
C LEU A 107 -10.33 9.40 10.91
N THR A 108 -11.07 8.60 11.70
CA THR A 108 -12.08 9.15 12.61
C THR A 108 -11.47 9.79 13.87
N SER A 109 -10.28 9.33 14.27
CA SER A 109 -9.58 9.83 15.46
C SER A 109 -8.71 11.06 15.17
N ASP A 110 -8.40 11.35 13.91
CA ASP A 110 -7.57 12.50 13.51
C ASP A 110 -8.10 13.17 12.23
N ALA A 111 -8.69 14.35 12.39
CA ALA A 111 -9.28 15.11 11.30
C ALA A 111 -8.25 15.65 10.29
N GLU A 112 -7.02 15.91 10.72
CA GLU A 112 -5.95 16.34 9.82
C GLU A 112 -5.48 15.18 8.96
N LEU A 113 -5.23 14.01 9.58
CA LEU A 113 -4.90 12.78 8.88
C LEU A 113 -5.99 12.42 7.85
N ALA A 114 -7.27 12.51 8.23
CA ALA A 114 -8.39 12.30 7.30
C ALA A 114 -8.36 13.24 6.09
N ARG A 115 -8.05 14.53 6.31
CA ARG A 115 -7.93 15.50 5.23
C ARG A 115 -6.75 15.18 4.31
N ARG A 116 -5.61 14.80 4.89
CA ARG A 116 -4.43 14.39 4.13
C ARG A 116 -4.71 13.13 3.31
N TYR A 117 -5.31 12.11 3.91
CA TYR A 117 -5.67 10.87 3.25
C TYR A 117 -6.60 11.09 2.05
N ARG A 118 -7.64 11.93 2.17
CA ARG A 118 -8.53 12.26 1.05
C ARG A 118 -7.81 12.88 -0.15
N ARG A 119 -6.82 13.75 0.10
CA ARG A 119 -6.00 14.33 -0.98
C ARG A 119 -5.08 13.28 -1.58
N PHE A 120 -4.48 12.46 -0.73
CA PHE A 120 -3.61 11.36 -1.15
C PHE A 120 -4.36 10.37 -2.06
N SER A 121 -5.52 9.86 -1.62
CA SER A 121 -6.31 8.89 -2.40
C SER A 121 -6.76 9.46 -3.74
N TYR A 122 -7.19 10.73 -3.77
CA TYR A 122 -7.53 11.40 -5.02
C TYR A 122 -6.33 11.48 -5.97
N ARG A 123 -5.15 11.88 -5.48
CA ARG A 123 -3.94 11.91 -6.32
C ARG A 123 -3.55 10.54 -6.84
N CYS A 124 -3.62 9.49 -6.02
CA CYS A 124 -3.33 8.13 -6.46
C CYS A 124 -4.29 7.66 -7.57
N LEU A 125 -5.59 7.95 -7.46
CA LEU A 125 -6.56 7.64 -8.52
C LEU A 125 -6.22 8.37 -9.82
N MET A 126 -5.90 9.67 -9.76
CA MET A 126 -5.51 10.44 -10.95
C MET A 126 -4.20 9.94 -11.57
N GLN A 127 -3.24 9.52 -10.75
CA GLN A 127 -1.99 8.90 -11.21
C GLN A 127 -2.24 7.53 -11.85
N ALA A 128 -3.10 6.69 -11.27
CA ALA A 128 -3.49 5.41 -11.87
C ALA A 128 -4.11 5.60 -13.26
N MET A 129 -5.04 6.57 -13.41
CA MET A 129 -5.60 6.92 -14.72
C MET A 129 -4.53 7.38 -15.70
N THR A 130 -3.55 8.17 -15.23
CA THR A 130 -2.41 8.61 -16.06
C THR A 130 -1.54 7.44 -16.51
N ILE A 131 -1.26 6.50 -15.60
CA ILE A 131 -0.51 5.28 -15.90
C ILE A 131 -1.24 4.41 -16.92
N TYR A 132 -2.56 4.21 -16.76
CA TYR A 132 -3.38 3.49 -17.75
C TYR A 132 -3.34 4.15 -19.13
N ARG A 133 -3.46 5.48 -19.20
CA ARG A 133 -3.28 6.21 -20.48
C ARG A 133 -1.89 5.98 -21.09
N GLY A 134 -0.85 5.88 -20.27
CA GLY A 134 0.50 5.50 -20.72
C GLY A 134 0.53 4.11 -21.36
N PHE A 135 -0.05 3.11 -20.71
CA PHE A 135 -0.15 1.75 -21.25
C PHE A 135 -1.00 1.64 -22.52
N ILE A 136 -2.04 2.47 -22.65
CA ILE A 136 -2.84 2.55 -23.87
C ILE A 136 -2.03 3.15 -25.02
N LYS A 137 -1.30 4.24 -24.78
CA LYS A 137 -0.40 4.85 -25.77
C LYS A 137 0.73 3.90 -26.21
N ALA A 138 1.21 3.05 -25.30
CA ALA A 138 2.18 2.00 -25.60
C ALA A 138 1.58 0.80 -26.35
N GLY A 139 0.26 0.76 -26.57
CA GLY A 139 -0.42 -0.34 -27.23
C GLY A 139 -0.51 -1.62 -26.40
N ILE A 140 -0.38 -1.51 -25.07
CA ILE A 140 -0.48 -2.66 -24.14
C ILE A 140 -1.94 -2.88 -23.73
N LEU A 141 -2.67 -1.81 -23.48
CA LEU A 141 -4.09 -1.84 -23.12
C LEU A 141 -4.94 -1.13 -24.20
N LYS A 142 -6.21 -1.50 -24.25
CA LYS A 142 -7.24 -0.92 -25.12
C LYS A 142 -8.46 -0.59 -24.28
N MET A 143 -8.50 0.64 -23.78
CA MET A 143 -9.61 1.17 -22.97
C MET A 143 -10.03 2.53 -23.53
N ASP A 144 -11.32 2.85 -23.45
CA ASP A 144 -11.82 4.23 -23.56
C ASP A 144 -11.70 5.00 -22.23
N GLU A 145 -12.00 6.31 -22.23
CA GLU A 145 -11.86 7.14 -21.02
C GLU A 145 -12.78 6.72 -19.87
N SER A 146 -13.99 6.21 -20.17
CA SER A 146 -14.89 5.68 -19.14
C SER A 146 -14.31 4.42 -18.51
N GLN A 147 -13.76 3.52 -19.35
CA GLN A 147 -13.07 2.31 -18.94
C GLN A 147 -11.84 2.58 -18.07
N ILE A 148 -11.07 3.62 -18.39
CA ILE A 148 -9.94 4.06 -17.56
C ILE A 148 -10.42 4.48 -16.16
N GLU A 149 -11.51 5.27 -16.08
CA GLU A 149 -12.02 5.79 -14.81
C GLU A 149 -12.49 4.66 -13.88
N TRP A 150 -13.42 3.81 -14.33
CA TRP A 150 -13.95 2.76 -13.46
C TRP A 150 -12.92 1.66 -13.19
N THR A 151 -11.99 1.36 -14.11
CA THR A 151 -10.92 0.38 -13.86
C THR A 151 -9.95 0.91 -12.80
N SER A 152 -9.62 2.20 -12.84
CA SER A 152 -8.80 2.85 -11.81
C SER A 152 -9.45 2.80 -10.43
N LEU A 153 -10.76 3.09 -10.37
CA LEU A 153 -11.52 3.01 -9.12
C LEU A 153 -11.60 1.58 -8.58
N ASN A 154 -11.91 0.60 -9.43
CA ASN A 154 -11.97 -0.81 -9.02
C ASN A 154 -10.60 -1.32 -8.55
N THR A 155 -9.52 -0.94 -9.24
CA THR A 155 -8.15 -1.26 -8.83
C THR A 155 -7.84 -0.71 -7.44
N TRP A 156 -8.19 0.55 -7.20
CA TRP A 156 -8.03 1.17 -5.88
C TRP A 156 -8.82 0.42 -4.80
N ILE A 157 -10.10 0.11 -5.05
CA ILE A 157 -10.97 -0.60 -4.10
C ILE A 157 -10.41 -1.98 -3.79
N VAL A 158 -10.03 -2.76 -4.82
CA VAL A 158 -9.47 -4.10 -4.65
C VAL A 158 -8.20 -4.06 -3.80
N LEU A 159 -7.22 -3.24 -4.17
CA LEU A 159 -5.93 -3.19 -3.47
C LEU A 159 -6.08 -2.69 -2.03
N THR A 160 -6.87 -1.62 -1.82
CA THR A 160 -7.03 -1.07 -0.46
C THR A 160 -7.90 -1.93 0.46
N SER A 161 -8.81 -2.75 -0.11
CA SER A 161 -9.68 -3.64 0.66
C SER A 161 -9.10 -5.04 0.85
N TRP A 162 -8.09 -5.42 0.05
CA TRP A 162 -7.53 -6.78 0.06
C TRP A 162 -6.97 -7.21 1.42
N VAL A 163 -6.20 -6.34 2.07
CA VAL A 163 -5.65 -6.62 3.41
C VAL A 163 -6.78 -6.86 4.42
N ARG A 164 -7.85 -6.06 4.35
CA ARG A 164 -9.03 -6.22 5.21
C ARG A 164 -9.74 -7.55 4.94
N PHE A 165 -9.89 -7.93 3.67
CA PHE A 165 -10.46 -9.22 3.28
C PHE A 165 -9.65 -10.40 3.86
N LEU A 166 -8.31 -10.36 3.78
CA LEU A 166 -7.46 -11.41 4.35
C LEU A 166 -7.60 -11.50 5.87
N CYS A 167 -7.62 -10.36 6.57
CA CYS A 167 -7.80 -10.32 8.02
C CYS A 167 -9.14 -10.91 8.49
N THR A 168 -10.18 -10.92 7.67
CA THR A 168 -11.50 -11.44 8.06
C THR A 168 -11.77 -12.87 7.63
N ASN A 169 -10.99 -13.41 6.69
CA ASN A 169 -11.28 -14.71 6.04
C ASN A 169 -10.18 -15.76 6.24
N ARG A 170 -9.06 -15.43 6.90
CA ARG A 170 -8.03 -16.42 7.27
C ARG A 170 -8.23 -16.89 8.70
N GLU A 171 -7.95 -18.17 8.95
CA GLU A 171 -8.02 -18.78 10.28
C GLU A 171 -7.08 -18.07 11.28
N ASN A 172 -5.89 -17.68 10.82
CA ASN A 172 -4.92 -16.87 11.57
C ASN A 172 -4.75 -15.47 10.95
N ALA A 173 -5.66 -14.55 11.26
CA ALA A 173 -5.62 -13.15 10.78
C ALA A 173 -4.32 -12.39 11.13
N THR A 174 -3.57 -12.85 12.13
CA THR A 174 -2.28 -12.27 12.56
C THR A 174 -1.09 -12.73 11.72
N GLU A 175 -1.22 -13.81 10.95
CA GLU A 175 -0.14 -14.42 10.14
C GLU A 175 -0.34 -14.15 8.64
N LEU A 176 -0.61 -12.89 8.28
CA LEU A 176 -0.55 -12.47 6.88
C LEU A 176 0.82 -12.83 6.31
N ASN A 177 0.85 -13.39 5.11
CA ASN A 177 2.09 -13.65 4.38
C ASN A 177 2.10 -12.87 3.06
N GLU A 178 3.29 -12.64 2.51
CA GLU A 178 3.45 -11.88 1.26
C GLU A 178 2.76 -12.57 0.07
N SER A 179 2.64 -13.90 0.07
CA SER A 179 1.87 -14.65 -0.94
C SER A 179 0.39 -14.30 -0.95
N ALA A 180 -0.22 -14.09 0.22
CA ALA A 180 -1.62 -13.69 0.28
C ALA A 180 -1.82 -12.30 -0.34
N ILE A 181 -0.86 -11.38 -0.19
CA ILE A 181 -0.90 -10.05 -0.82
C ILE A 181 -0.74 -10.15 -2.34
N ARG A 182 0.11 -11.05 -2.87
CA ARG A 182 0.27 -11.29 -4.32
C ARG A 182 -1.07 -11.53 -5.01
N ARG A 183 -1.96 -12.30 -4.39
CA ARG A 183 -3.27 -12.61 -4.96
C ARG A 183 -4.15 -11.36 -5.19
N GLY A 184 -4.00 -10.32 -4.38
CA GLY A 184 -4.71 -9.05 -4.56
C GLY A 184 -4.32 -8.36 -5.87
N VAL A 185 -3.03 -8.36 -6.20
CA VAL A 185 -2.53 -7.89 -7.50
C VAL A 185 -3.08 -8.73 -8.64
N TYR A 186 -3.08 -10.05 -8.48
CA TYR A 186 -3.66 -10.94 -9.50
C TYR A 186 -5.14 -10.61 -9.79
N GLN A 187 -5.94 -10.27 -8.78
CA GLN A 187 -7.33 -9.84 -9.02
C GLN A 187 -7.40 -8.58 -9.89
N VAL A 188 -6.51 -7.61 -9.67
CA VAL A 188 -6.42 -6.42 -10.52
C VAL A 188 -6.03 -6.77 -11.95
N LEU A 189 -5.04 -7.65 -12.14
CA LEU A 189 -4.68 -8.13 -13.49
C LEU A 189 -5.87 -8.81 -14.18
N MET A 190 -6.66 -9.60 -13.46
CA MET A 190 -7.86 -10.22 -14.04
C MET A 190 -8.91 -9.19 -14.48
N LEU A 191 -9.10 -8.10 -13.73
CA LEU A 191 -9.96 -6.99 -14.15
C LEU A 191 -9.47 -6.33 -15.45
N GLU A 192 -8.15 -6.22 -15.61
CA GLU A 192 -7.53 -5.61 -16.80
C GLU A 192 -7.47 -6.55 -18.00
N SER A 193 -7.54 -7.87 -17.77
CA SER A 193 -7.29 -8.91 -18.78
C SER A 193 -8.12 -8.74 -20.06
N VAL A 194 -9.35 -8.24 -19.93
CA VAL A 194 -10.28 -8.03 -21.04
C VAL A 194 -9.86 -6.87 -21.97
N PHE A 195 -8.99 -5.98 -21.49
CA PHE A 195 -8.51 -4.81 -22.22
C PHE A 195 -7.13 -5.00 -22.83
N VAL A 196 -6.45 -6.12 -22.58
CA VAL A 196 -5.11 -6.36 -23.08
C VAL A 196 -5.12 -6.48 -24.60
N ALA A 197 -4.25 -5.70 -25.24
CA ALA A 197 -4.10 -5.72 -26.69
C ALA A 197 -3.55 -7.07 -27.17
N PRO A 198 -3.96 -7.59 -28.35
CA PRO A 198 -3.51 -8.89 -28.84
C PRO A 198 -1.98 -9.07 -28.84
N GLN A 199 -1.24 -8.02 -29.22
CA GLN A 199 0.23 -8.03 -29.25
C GLN A 199 0.89 -8.11 -27.87
N ALA A 200 0.18 -7.75 -26.80
CA ALA A 200 0.70 -7.75 -25.44
C ALA A 200 0.20 -8.95 -24.63
N ARG A 201 -0.67 -9.79 -25.20
CA ARG A 201 -1.34 -10.91 -24.49
C ARG A 201 -0.35 -11.89 -23.87
N GLU A 202 0.61 -12.37 -24.65
CA GLU A 202 1.60 -13.35 -24.18
C GLU A 202 2.41 -12.84 -22.98
N ALA A 203 2.94 -11.61 -23.08
CA ALA A 203 3.69 -10.99 -22.00
C ALA A 203 2.81 -10.71 -20.76
N PHE A 204 1.55 -10.34 -20.97
CA PHE A 204 0.58 -10.13 -19.90
C PHE A 204 0.21 -11.44 -19.18
N ASP A 205 0.05 -12.53 -19.90
CA ASP A 205 -0.27 -13.84 -19.31
C ASP A 205 0.93 -14.33 -18.46
N ALA A 206 2.16 -14.15 -18.95
CA ALA A 206 3.37 -14.41 -18.16
C ALA A 206 3.46 -13.52 -16.89
N LEU A 207 3.00 -12.27 -16.97
CA LEU A 207 2.88 -11.39 -15.80
C LEU A 207 1.81 -11.92 -14.81
N CYS A 208 0.69 -12.44 -15.29
CA CYS A 208 -0.34 -13.01 -14.43
C CYS A 208 0.19 -14.19 -13.61
N GLU A 209 0.98 -15.06 -14.23
CA GLU A 209 1.59 -16.22 -13.56
C GLU A 209 2.52 -15.82 -12.40
N THR A 210 3.23 -14.70 -12.49
CA THR A 210 4.12 -14.23 -11.41
C THR A 210 3.37 -13.78 -10.15
N PHE A 211 2.11 -13.38 -10.27
CA PHE A 211 1.27 -12.97 -9.15
C PHE A 211 0.19 -14.02 -8.80
N HIS A 212 0.15 -15.13 -9.52
CA HIS A 212 -0.81 -16.18 -9.25
C HIS A 212 -0.51 -16.86 -7.90
N SER A 213 -1.56 -17.13 -7.15
CA SER A 213 -1.57 -17.97 -5.96
C SER A 213 -2.96 -18.59 -5.87
N THR A 214 -3.03 -19.86 -5.48
CA THR A 214 -4.31 -20.56 -5.41
C THR A 214 -5.16 -20.03 -4.26
N LEU A 215 -6.48 -20.19 -4.34
CA LEU A 215 -7.37 -19.73 -3.27
C LEU A 215 -7.09 -20.43 -1.92
N PRO A 216 -6.82 -21.75 -1.87
CA PRO A 216 -6.43 -22.42 -0.63
C PRO A 216 -5.16 -21.83 0.01
N GLU A 217 -4.10 -21.58 -0.77
CA GLU A 217 -2.85 -20.98 -0.27
C GLU A 217 -3.03 -19.58 0.32
N VAL A 218 -4.08 -18.87 -0.11
CA VAL A 218 -4.38 -17.50 0.32
C VAL A 218 -5.27 -17.47 1.56
N LEU A 219 -6.16 -18.45 1.72
CA LEU A 219 -7.16 -18.47 2.79
C LEU A 219 -6.78 -19.35 3.99
N MET A 220 -5.97 -20.39 3.78
CA MET A 220 -5.33 -21.17 4.85
C MET A 220 -4.15 -20.37 5.41
#